data_AF-A0A4Q5HJL8-F1
#
_entry.id   AF-A0A4Q5HJL8-F1
#
_cell.length_a   1.000
_cell.length_b   1.000
_cell.length_c   1.000
_cell.angle_alpha   90.00
_cell.angle_beta   90.00
_cell.angle_gamma   90.00
#
_symmetry.space_group_name_H-M   'P 1'
#
loop_
_entity.id
_entity.type
_entity.pdbx_description
1 polymer ?
#
loop_
_entity_poly.entity_id
_entity_poly.type
_entity_poly.pdbx_seq_one_letter_code
_entity_poly.pdbx_strand_id
1 'polypeptide(L)'
;MKYEDFDFKIPTESADYKEASCFVISSIEEIIKEAIETGKNKIIINTNLKNGLPMENINKIAGPFVEAWAGELFESIALDENNKWSLVHSEACSRLGMADIILQFKKESTFGSVISANVDSKATAEDLEKSGKSPNITSFARIRTAYVEDADFMFVILSLKHKVFCQKNRETNLMDGVMEVVKYNAYDIKYISDSDLSYNPALGTGQIQIKDIHYVSTVDRTTWEFCQLLDSKYLTSSKRSIEDWKQLAISYKWIK
;
A
#
# COMPACT_ATOMS: atom_id res chain seq x y z
N MET A 1 24.79 -26.17 -0.62
CA MET A 1 24.23 -25.25 0.38
C MET A 1 22.75 -25.18 0.11
N LYS A 2 21.96 -25.58 1.09
CA LYS A 2 20.51 -25.50 1.06
C LYS A 2 20.06 -24.31 1.91
N TYR A 3 18.83 -23.86 1.71
CA TYR A 3 18.27 -22.73 2.45
C TYR A 3 18.17 -23.03 3.96
N GLU A 4 17.95 -24.29 4.32
CA GLU A 4 17.83 -24.75 5.70
C GLU A 4 19.19 -24.81 6.43
N ASP A 5 20.30 -24.65 5.72
CA ASP A 5 21.65 -24.70 6.31
C ASP A 5 22.05 -23.36 6.99
N PHE A 6 21.26 -22.30 6.83
CA PHE A 6 21.58 -20.96 7.37
C PHE A 6 21.07 -20.75 8.79
N ASP A 7 21.84 -20.05 9.64
CA ASP A 7 21.37 -19.59 10.95
C ASP A 7 20.63 -18.26 10.81
N PHE A 8 19.29 -18.31 10.80
CA PHE A 8 18.44 -17.15 10.58
C PHE A 8 18.29 -16.25 11.82
N LYS A 9 18.17 -14.94 11.57
CA LYS A 9 17.56 -14.00 12.52
C LYS A 9 16.04 -14.09 12.37
N ILE A 10 15.40 -14.83 13.28
CA ILE A 10 13.96 -15.09 13.24
C ILE A 10 13.20 -13.94 13.94
N PRO A 11 12.38 -13.15 13.22
CA PRO A 11 11.54 -12.13 13.82
C PRO A 11 10.39 -12.77 14.59
N THR A 12 10.05 -12.21 15.75
CA THR A 12 8.92 -12.63 16.59
C THR A 12 8.01 -11.43 16.81
N GLU A 13 6.83 -11.47 16.19
CA GLU A 13 5.81 -10.41 16.30
C GLU A 13 5.11 -10.44 17.67
N SER A 14 4.53 -9.31 18.04
CA SER A 14 3.69 -9.19 19.23
C SER A 14 2.43 -10.02 19.09
N ALA A 15 1.95 -10.57 20.21
CA ALA A 15 0.77 -11.42 20.25
C ALA A 15 -0.52 -10.72 19.77
N ASP A 16 -0.56 -9.38 19.86
CA ASP A 16 -1.68 -8.54 19.42
C ASP A 16 -1.52 -8.04 17.98
N TYR A 17 -0.47 -8.42 17.23
CA TYR A 17 -0.24 -7.92 15.87
C TYR A 17 -1.47 -8.09 14.98
N LYS A 18 -2.09 -9.28 15.00
CA LYS A 18 -3.24 -9.58 14.13
C LYS A 18 -4.42 -8.67 14.42
N GLU A 19 -4.72 -8.44 15.69
CA GLU A 19 -5.79 -7.54 16.12
C GLU A 19 -5.48 -6.10 15.71
N ALA A 20 -4.24 -5.65 15.92
CA ALA A 20 -3.76 -4.34 15.49
C ALA A 20 -3.86 -4.13 13.98
N SER A 21 -3.46 -5.13 13.19
CA SER A 21 -3.56 -5.12 11.72
C SER A 21 -5.01 -5.05 11.27
N CYS A 22 -5.90 -5.88 11.82
CA CYS A 22 -7.34 -5.82 11.51
C CYS A 22 -7.94 -4.43 11.83
N PHE A 23 -7.62 -3.88 13.00
CA PHE A 23 -8.09 -2.55 13.41
C PHE A 23 -7.63 -1.45 12.45
N VAL A 24 -6.35 -1.44 12.06
CA VAL A 24 -5.80 -0.47 11.11
C VAL A 24 -6.48 -0.58 9.75
N ILE A 25 -6.59 -1.80 9.21
CA ILE A 25 -7.21 -2.05 7.90
C ILE A 25 -8.67 -1.57 7.90
N SER A 26 -9.45 -1.96 8.90
CA SER A 26 -10.84 -1.53 9.02
C SER A 26 -10.96 -0.01 9.17
N SER A 27 -10.08 0.63 9.95
CA SER A 27 -10.10 2.09 10.12
C SER A 27 -9.82 2.83 8.80
N ILE A 28 -8.82 2.38 8.04
CA ILE A 28 -8.50 2.92 6.71
C ILE A 28 -9.71 2.77 5.77
N GLU A 29 -10.30 1.58 5.74
CA GLU A 29 -11.47 1.30 4.89
C GLU A 29 -12.69 2.15 5.25
N GLU A 30 -12.97 2.33 6.55
CA GLU A 30 -14.07 3.16 7.01
C GLU A 30 -13.89 4.65 6.71
N ILE A 31 -12.65 5.17 6.79
CA ILE A 31 -12.35 6.57 6.40
C ILE A 31 -12.66 6.78 4.91
N ILE A 32 -12.17 5.88 4.04
CA ILE A 32 -12.44 6.00 2.59
C ILE A 32 -13.93 5.82 2.30
N LYS A 33 -14.59 4.87 2.98
CA LYS A 33 -16.03 4.65 2.88
C LYS A 33 -16.82 5.91 3.17
N GLU A 34 -16.54 6.56 4.30
CA GLU A 34 -17.23 7.78 4.71
C GLU A 34 -16.99 8.93 3.72
N ALA A 35 -15.78 9.06 3.19
CA ALA A 35 -15.49 10.05 2.15
C ALA A 35 -16.33 9.81 0.88
N ILE A 36 -16.55 8.55 0.49
CA ILE A 36 -17.42 8.20 -0.64
C ILE A 36 -18.89 8.48 -0.31
N GLU A 37 -19.38 8.04 0.85
CA GLU A 37 -20.78 8.19 1.26
C GLU A 37 -21.18 9.66 1.44
N THR A 38 -20.23 10.52 1.86
CA THR A 38 -20.43 11.97 2.02
C THR A 38 -20.13 12.78 0.75
N GLY A 39 -19.70 12.13 -0.34
CA GLY A 39 -19.38 12.79 -1.61
C GLY A 39 -18.08 13.60 -1.61
N LYS A 40 -17.22 13.41 -0.60
CA LYS A 40 -15.88 14.02 -0.45
C LYS A 40 -14.78 13.21 -1.19
N ASN A 41 -15.18 12.29 -2.05
CA ASN A 41 -14.34 11.40 -2.85
C ASN A 41 -14.02 11.93 -4.25
N LYS A 42 -14.17 13.25 -4.48
CA LYS A 42 -14.03 13.89 -5.78
C LYS A 42 -12.91 14.92 -5.76
N ILE A 43 -11.99 14.79 -6.72
CA ILE A 43 -10.95 15.76 -7.00
C ILE A 43 -11.39 16.55 -8.22
N ILE A 44 -11.54 17.87 -8.05
CA ILE A 44 -12.01 18.78 -9.10
C ILE A 44 -10.80 19.52 -9.66
N ILE A 45 -10.58 19.39 -10.97
CA ILE A 45 -9.53 20.09 -11.69
C ILE A 45 -10.18 21.11 -12.63
N ASN A 46 -10.08 22.39 -12.26
CA ASN A 46 -10.49 23.48 -13.13
C ASN A 46 -9.39 23.74 -14.17
N THR A 47 -9.78 23.86 -15.44
CA THR A 47 -8.85 24.22 -16.52
C THR A 47 -9.46 25.32 -17.37
N ASN A 48 -8.62 26.02 -18.15
CA ASN A 48 -9.07 26.95 -19.17
C ASN A 48 -9.42 26.27 -20.50
N LEU A 49 -9.44 24.93 -20.56
CA LEU A 49 -9.78 24.17 -21.76
C LEU A 49 -11.30 24.11 -21.91
N LYS A 50 -11.82 24.65 -23.02
CA LYS A 50 -13.26 24.63 -23.33
C LYS A 50 -13.87 23.22 -23.34
N ASN A 51 -13.07 22.23 -23.75
CA ASN A 51 -13.48 20.84 -23.86
C ASN A 51 -13.08 19.99 -22.63
N GLY A 52 -12.47 20.59 -21.61
CA GLY A 52 -12.05 19.90 -20.39
C GLY A 52 -10.73 19.15 -20.52
N LEU A 53 -10.53 18.16 -19.64
CA LEU A 53 -9.29 17.38 -19.59
C LEU A 53 -9.16 16.44 -20.82
N PRO A 54 -7.93 16.20 -21.30
CA PRO A 54 -7.68 15.26 -22.38
C PRO A 54 -7.90 13.81 -21.91
N MET A 55 -9.11 13.29 -22.10
CA MET A 55 -9.55 11.99 -21.61
C MET A 55 -8.70 10.82 -22.12
N GLU A 56 -8.12 10.91 -23.33
CA GLU A 56 -7.30 9.83 -23.91
C GLU A 56 -6.04 9.48 -23.10
N ASN A 57 -5.48 10.44 -22.36
CA ASN A 57 -4.24 10.26 -21.58
C ASN A 57 -4.45 10.50 -20.09
N ILE A 58 -5.70 10.60 -19.64
CA ILE A 58 -6.06 11.03 -18.29
C ILE A 58 -5.52 10.08 -17.21
N ASN A 59 -5.45 8.79 -17.54
CA ASN A 59 -4.94 7.73 -16.68
C ASN A 59 -3.47 7.94 -16.26
N LYS A 60 -2.67 8.72 -17.02
CA LYS A 60 -1.28 9.03 -16.66
C LYS A 60 -1.16 10.01 -15.50
N ILE A 61 -2.21 10.79 -15.24
CA ILE A 61 -2.24 11.78 -14.16
C ILE A 61 -3.25 11.41 -13.07
N ALA A 62 -4.34 10.72 -13.42
CA ALA A 62 -5.41 10.41 -12.48
C ALA A 62 -4.96 9.57 -11.28
N GLY A 63 -4.09 8.58 -11.51
CA GLY A 63 -3.52 7.77 -10.42
C GLY A 63 -2.81 8.64 -9.37
N PRO A 64 -1.78 9.41 -9.76
CA PRO A 64 -1.10 10.34 -8.85
C PRO A 64 -2.01 11.32 -8.11
N PHE A 65 -3.04 11.87 -8.75
CA PHE A 65 -4.00 12.77 -8.09
C PHE A 65 -4.84 12.05 -7.03
N VAL A 66 -5.27 10.81 -7.31
CA VAL A 66 -6.06 10.00 -6.37
C VAL A 66 -5.21 9.54 -5.18
N GLU A 67 -3.94 9.20 -5.42
CA GLU A 67 -2.99 8.85 -4.36
C GLU A 67 -2.69 10.07 -3.46
N ALA A 68 -2.48 11.25 -4.05
CA ALA A 68 -2.34 12.50 -3.29
C ALA A 68 -3.59 12.84 -2.47
N TRP A 69 -4.78 12.69 -3.05
CA TRP A 69 -6.05 12.89 -2.34
C TRP A 69 -6.19 11.97 -1.13
N ALA A 70 -5.76 10.71 -1.23
CA ALA A 70 -5.80 9.80 -0.08
C ALA A 70 -4.89 10.30 1.06
N GLY A 71 -3.69 10.79 0.73
CA GLY A 71 -2.80 11.43 1.70
C GLY A 71 -3.42 12.64 2.39
N GLU A 72 -3.97 13.58 1.61
CA GLU A 72 -4.64 14.78 2.13
C GLU A 72 -5.87 14.44 2.98
N LEU A 73 -6.62 13.40 2.60
CA LEU A 73 -7.75 12.90 3.39
C LEU A 73 -7.29 12.43 4.77
N PHE A 74 -6.30 11.55 4.85
CA PHE A 74 -5.80 11.06 6.15
C PHE A 74 -5.18 12.18 6.98
N GLU A 75 -4.46 13.11 6.37
CA GLU A 75 -3.93 14.30 7.06
C GLU A 75 -5.07 15.12 7.67
N SER A 76 -6.13 15.40 6.91
CA SER A 76 -7.27 16.16 7.42
C SER A 76 -7.99 15.48 8.59
N ILE A 77 -8.07 14.14 8.59
CA ILE A 77 -8.67 13.37 9.69
C ILE A 77 -7.75 13.37 10.91
N ALA A 78 -6.44 13.21 10.73
CA ALA A 78 -5.47 13.21 11.82
C ALA A 78 -5.39 14.55 12.57
N LEU A 79 -5.74 15.66 11.90
CA LEU A 79 -5.84 16.99 12.51
C LEU A 79 -7.07 17.16 13.41
N ASP A 80 -8.09 16.30 13.28
CA ASP A 80 -9.26 16.29 14.18
C ASP A 80 -8.98 15.37 15.39
N GLU A 81 -8.66 15.97 16.54
CA GLU A 81 -8.39 15.24 17.80
C GLU A 81 -9.56 14.37 18.27
N ASN A 82 -10.78 14.63 17.77
CA ASN A 82 -11.99 13.89 18.15
C ASN A 82 -12.44 12.88 17.07
N ASN A 83 -11.60 12.61 16.07
CA ASN A 83 -11.95 11.63 15.04
C ASN A 83 -12.20 10.24 15.67
N LYS A 84 -13.22 9.55 15.16
CA LYS A 84 -13.69 8.27 15.71
C LYS A 84 -12.78 7.07 15.39
N TRP A 85 -11.80 7.25 14.49
CA TRP A 85 -10.90 6.18 14.04
C TRP A 85 -9.61 6.09 14.84
N SER A 86 -9.43 6.96 15.85
CA SER A 86 -8.21 7.04 16.65
C SER A 86 -6.95 7.30 15.81
N LEU A 87 -7.08 7.89 14.62
CA LEU A 87 -5.96 8.30 13.78
C LEU A 87 -5.34 9.55 14.39
N VAL A 88 -4.12 9.45 14.90
CA VAL A 88 -3.45 10.55 15.62
C VAL A 88 -2.32 11.20 14.84
N HIS A 89 -1.88 10.57 13.74
CA HIS A 89 -0.84 11.10 12.89
C HIS A 89 -0.97 10.57 11.46
N SER A 90 -0.66 11.42 10.49
CA SER A 90 -0.55 11.09 9.07
C SER A 90 0.59 11.91 8.46
N GLU A 91 1.50 11.25 7.76
CA GLU A 91 2.63 11.90 7.09
C GLU A 91 2.82 11.34 5.67
N ALA A 92 2.83 12.23 4.67
CA ALA A 92 3.23 11.88 3.32
C ALA A 92 4.75 11.70 3.24
N CYS A 93 5.20 10.55 2.73
CA CYS A 93 6.61 10.21 2.63
C CYS A 93 7.28 10.79 1.39
N SER A 94 8.59 11.00 1.49
CA SER A 94 9.41 11.41 0.35
C SER A 94 9.45 10.36 -0.77
N ARG A 95 9.70 10.82 -2.00
CA ARG A 95 9.88 9.94 -3.18
C ARG A 95 10.98 8.91 -2.91
N LEU A 96 10.69 7.63 -3.17
CA LEU A 96 11.53 6.45 -2.86
C LEU A 96 11.53 5.98 -1.40
N GLY A 97 10.67 6.56 -0.55
CA GLY A 97 10.39 6.10 0.81
C GLY A 97 9.93 4.65 0.88
N MET A 98 9.78 4.12 2.11
CA MET A 98 9.30 2.75 2.30
C MET A 98 7.87 2.57 1.79
N ALA A 99 7.02 3.56 2.06
CA ALA A 99 5.62 3.65 1.67
C ALA A 99 5.31 5.09 1.19
N ASP A 100 4.08 5.33 0.74
CA ASP A 100 3.62 6.65 0.34
C ASP A 100 3.18 7.49 1.55
N ILE A 101 2.56 6.85 2.55
CA ILE A 101 1.98 7.51 3.73
C ILE A 101 2.33 6.69 4.97
N ILE A 102 2.69 7.36 6.07
CA ILE A 102 2.75 6.76 7.41
C ILE A 102 1.53 7.21 8.19
N LEU A 103 0.74 6.25 8.68
CA LEU A 103 -0.39 6.51 9.57
C LEU A 103 -0.08 5.98 10.96
N GLN A 104 -0.46 6.72 12.00
CA GLN A 104 -0.40 6.22 13.38
C GLN A 104 -1.76 6.27 14.04
N PHE A 105 -2.13 5.15 14.65
CA PHE A 105 -3.39 4.99 15.37
C PHE A 105 -3.12 4.78 16.85
N LYS A 106 -3.87 5.45 17.72
CA LYS A 106 -3.76 5.26 19.16
C LYS A 106 -4.31 3.89 19.56
N LYS A 107 -3.57 3.12 20.36
CA LYS A 107 -4.11 1.90 20.98
C LYS A 107 -4.96 2.30 22.20
N GLU A 108 -6.15 1.70 22.33
CA GLU A 108 -6.97 1.87 23.53
C GLU A 108 -6.36 1.17 24.76
N SER A 109 -5.71 0.02 24.54
CA SER A 109 -5.29 -0.91 25.59
C SER A 109 -4.04 -0.48 26.36
N THR A 110 -3.19 0.39 25.81
CA THR A 110 -1.90 0.76 26.41
C THR A 110 -1.64 2.27 26.29
N PHE A 111 -1.58 2.96 27.43
CA PHE A 111 -1.40 4.41 27.52
C PHE A 111 -0.16 4.87 26.75
N GLY A 112 -0.34 5.79 25.80
CA GLY A 112 0.75 6.39 25.01
C GLY A 112 1.32 5.50 23.90
N SER A 113 0.78 4.30 23.68
CA SER A 113 1.21 3.45 22.57
C SER A 113 0.41 3.73 21.28
N VAL A 114 1.10 3.61 20.15
CA VAL A 114 0.51 3.79 18.82
C VAL A 114 0.84 2.59 17.94
N ILE A 115 -0.04 2.28 16.99
CA ILE A 115 0.20 1.35 15.88
C ILE A 115 0.61 2.19 14.69
N SER A 116 1.77 1.91 14.10
CA SER A 116 2.23 2.59 12.88
C SER A 116 1.99 1.71 11.67
N ALA A 117 1.39 2.26 10.62
CA ALA A 117 1.12 1.59 9.37
C ALA A 117 1.82 2.32 8.22
N ASN A 118 2.60 1.58 7.44
CA ASN A 118 3.27 2.07 6.23
C ASN A 118 2.36 1.78 5.04
N VAL A 119 1.66 2.79 4.54
CA VAL A 119 0.61 2.64 3.52
C VAL A 119 1.17 2.97 2.14
N ASP A 120 1.21 1.98 1.25
CA ASP A 120 1.47 2.13 -0.17
C ASP A 120 0.12 2.21 -0.90
N SER A 121 -0.17 3.38 -1.45
CA SER A 121 -1.39 3.64 -2.18
C SER A 121 -1.21 3.31 -3.66
N LYS A 122 -2.23 2.70 -4.26
CA LYS A 122 -2.23 2.36 -5.69
C LYS A 122 -3.58 2.67 -6.29
N ALA A 123 -3.62 3.71 -7.10
CA ALA A 123 -4.81 4.13 -7.80
C ALA A 123 -4.92 3.50 -9.20
N THR A 124 -6.06 2.90 -9.49
CA THR A 124 -6.34 2.17 -10.73
C THR A 124 -7.64 2.67 -11.36
N ALA A 125 -7.69 2.64 -12.69
CA ALA A 125 -8.86 3.11 -13.42
C ALA A 125 -9.94 2.02 -13.44
N GLU A 126 -11.18 2.37 -13.07
CA GLU A 126 -12.31 1.42 -13.02
C GLU A 126 -12.75 0.95 -14.42
N ASP A 127 -12.58 1.80 -15.43
CA ASP A 127 -12.96 1.57 -16.83
C ASP A 127 -11.92 0.77 -17.63
N LEU A 128 -10.75 0.49 -17.06
CA LEU A 128 -9.68 -0.26 -17.72
C LEU A 128 -9.50 -1.64 -17.07
N GLU A 129 -9.92 -2.70 -17.78
CA GLU A 129 -9.87 -4.09 -17.30
C GLU A 129 -8.46 -4.55 -16.85
N LYS A 130 -7.41 -4.06 -17.51
CA LYS A 130 -6.01 -4.41 -17.19
C LYS A 130 -5.39 -3.51 -16.12
N SER A 131 -6.10 -2.50 -15.64
CA SER A 131 -5.58 -1.60 -14.60
C SER A 131 -5.43 -2.37 -13.28
N GLY A 132 -4.29 -2.20 -12.61
CA GLY A 132 -4.01 -2.88 -11.34
C GLY A 132 -3.48 -4.31 -11.45
N LYS A 133 -3.21 -4.82 -12.66
CA LYS A 133 -2.58 -6.14 -12.84
C LYS A 133 -1.07 -6.08 -12.65
N SER A 134 -0.54 -6.93 -11.77
CA SER A 134 0.88 -7.09 -11.48
C SER A 134 1.67 -5.80 -11.18
N PRO A 135 1.13 -4.79 -10.45
CA PRO A 135 1.94 -3.63 -10.08
C PRO A 135 3.10 -4.04 -9.19
N ASN A 136 4.22 -3.35 -9.37
CA ASN A 136 5.32 -3.40 -8.42
C ASN A 136 4.94 -2.60 -7.17
N ILE A 137 5.19 -3.19 -6.00
CA ILE A 137 4.91 -2.58 -4.71
C ILE A 137 6.20 -2.02 -4.11
N THR A 138 7.11 -2.92 -3.76
CA THR A 138 8.36 -2.56 -3.07
C THR A 138 9.47 -3.53 -3.46
N SER A 139 10.72 -3.17 -3.22
CA SER A 139 11.84 -4.06 -3.54
C SER A 139 11.93 -5.20 -2.53
N PHE A 140 12.30 -6.39 -3.02
CA PHE A 140 12.39 -7.61 -2.22
C PHE A 140 13.27 -7.40 -0.97
N ALA A 141 14.49 -6.90 -1.13
CA ALA A 141 15.39 -6.75 0.01
C ALA A 141 14.88 -5.71 1.01
N ARG A 142 14.19 -4.66 0.55
CA ARG A 142 13.68 -3.61 1.43
C ARG A 142 12.58 -4.15 2.35
N ILE A 143 11.54 -4.77 1.78
CA ILE A 143 10.44 -5.32 2.59
C ILE A 143 10.91 -6.49 3.45
N ARG A 144 11.78 -7.35 2.92
CA ARG A 144 12.34 -8.48 3.66
C ARG A 144 13.17 -8.03 4.87
N THR A 145 13.91 -6.92 4.74
CA THR A 145 14.70 -6.34 5.82
C THR A 145 13.81 -5.67 6.87
N ALA A 146 12.80 -4.91 6.44
CA ALA A 146 11.88 -4.23 7.36
C ALA A 146 11.27 -5.19 8.38
N TYR A 147 10.78 -6.35 7.92
CA TYR A 147 10.21 -7.39 8.79
C TYR A 147 11.22 -8.16 9.67
N VAL A 148 12.52 -8.06 9.40
CA VAL A 148 13.60 -8.62 10.26
C VAL A 148 14.07 -7.63 11.30
N GLU A 149 14.06 -6.34 10.95
CA GLU A 149 14.43 -5.26 11.84
C GLU A 149 13.32 -4.99 12.86
N ASP A 150 12.08 -5.02 12.41
CA ASP A 150 10.88 -4.86 13.23
C ASP A 150 9.86 -5.95 12.87
N ALA A 151 9.61 -6.86 13.82
CA ALA A 151 8.69 -7.96 13.61
C ALA A 151 7.21 -7.51 13.58
N ASP A 152 6.93 -6.32 14.12
CA ASP A 152 5.62 -5.68 14.12
C ASP A 152 5.47 -4.64 13.00
N PHE A 153 6.44 -4.56 12.09
CA PHE A 153 6.36 -3.72 10.92
C PHE A 153 5.08 -4.02 10.14
N MET A 154 4.23 -3.00 9.94
CA MET A 154 2.97 -3.15 9.22
C MET A 154 3.05 -2.41 7.89
N PHE A 155 2.89 -3.16 6.80
CA PHE A 155 2.89 -2.62 5.44
C PHE A 155 1.55 -2.85 4.77
N VAL A 156 0.80 -1.76 4.61
CA VAL A 156 -0.57 -1.78 4.11
C VAL A 156 -0.59 -1.36 2.65
N ILE A 157 -1.33 -2.10 1.85
CA ILE A 157 -1.64 -1.75 0.48
C ILE A 157 -3.02 -1.11 0.46
N LEU A 158 -3.10 0.15 0.06
CA LEU A 158 -4.38 0.84 -0.17
C LEU A 158 -4.67 0.86 -1.67
N SER A 159 -5.59 -0.01 -2.11
CA SER A 159 -6.05 -0.04 -3.50
C SER A 159 -7.24 0.88 -3.68
N LEU A 160 -7.12 1.86 -4.57
CA LEU A 160 -8.20 2.79 -4.92
C LEU A 160 -8.58 2.61 -6.39
N LYS A 161 -9.87 2.53 -6.67
CA LYS A 161 -10.39 2.61 -8.03
C LYS A 161 -11.03 3.95 -8.29
N HIS A 162 -10.71 4.55 -9.42
CA HIS A 162 -11.24 5.83 -9.82
C HIS A 162 -11.92 5.79 -11.18
N LYS A 163 -12.89 6.67 -11.38
CA LYS A 163 -13.41 7.05 -12.69
C LYS A 163 -13.07 8.51 -12.95
N VAL A 164 -12.89 8.86 -14.22
CA VAL A 164 -12.66 10.26 -14.61
C VAL A 164 -13.71 10.68 -15.62
N PHE A 165 -14.26 11.87 -15.43
CA PHE A 165 -15.24 12.47 -16.34
C PHE A 165 -15.13 13.99 -16.33
N CYS A 166 -15.75 14.65 -17.30
CA CYS A 166 -15.85 16.10 -17.33
C CYS A 166 -17.27 16.57 -17.03
N GLN A 167 -17.40 17.67 -16.30
CA GLN A 167 -18.68 18.28 -15.96
C GLN A 167 -18.66 19.78 -16.30
N LYS A 168 -19.75 20.30 -16.86
CA LYS A 168 -19.86 21.73 -17.17
C LYS A 168 -19.93 22.55 -15.89
N ASN A 169 -18.99 23.48 -15.73
CA ASN A 169 -19.01 24.49 -14.68
C ASN A 169 -20.00 25.60 -15.07
N ARG A 170 -20.98 25.87 -14.20
CA ARG A 170 -22.05 26.84 -14.49
C ARG A 170 -21.61 28.29 -14.34
N GLU A 171 -20.57 28.55 -13.55
CA GLU A 171 -20.06 29.90 -13.31
C GLU A 171 -19.13 30.34 -14.43
N THR A 172 -18.21 29.47 -14.84
CA THR A 172 -17.20 29.79 -15.87
C THR A 172 -17.62 29.41 -17.29
N ASN A 173 -18.67 28.59 -17.45
CA ASN A 173 -19.07 27.93 -18.70
C ASN A 173 -18.00 27.01 -19.32
N LEU A 174 -16.94 26.68 -18.58
CA LEU A 174 -15.91 25.72 -18.98
C LEU A 174 -16.25 24.30 -18.50
N MET A 175 -15.40 23.33 -18.84
CA MET A 175 -15.54 21.94 -18.40
C MET A 175 -14.50 21.65 -17.31
N ASP A 176 -14.99 21.27 -16.13
CA ASP A 176 -14.15 20.79 -15.02
C ASP A 176 -13.88 19.30 -15.20
N GLY A 177 -12.63 18.90 -14.96
CA GLY A 177 -12.30 17.49 -14.82
C GLY A 177 -12.61 17.01 -13.41
N VAL A 178 -13.27 15.86 -13.30
CA VAL A 178 -13.61 15.24 -12.03
C VAL A 178 -13.00 13.85 -11.99
N MET A 179 -12.11 13.62 -11.04
CA MET A 179 -11.59 12.29 -10.70
C MET A 179 -12.32 11.85 -9.43
N GLU A 180 -13.06 10.76 -9.51
CA GLU A 180 -13.90 10.26 -8.42
C GLU A 180 -13.45 8.87 -8.00
N VAL A 181 -13.12 8.71 -6.72
CA VAL A 181 -12.82 7.40 -6.14
C VAL A 181 -14.13 6.64 -5.94
N VAL A 182 -14.26 5.44 -6.52
CA VAL A 182 -15.51 4.69 -6.57
C VAL A 182 -15.46 3.35 -5.85
N LYS A 183 -14.26 2.78 -5.67
CA LYS A 183 -14.04 1.55 -4.88
C LYS A 183 -12.71 1.65 -4.17
N TYR A 184 -12.59 0.91 -3.08
CA TYR A 184 -11.39 0.85 -2.28
C TYR A 184 -11.28 -0.55 -1.68
N ASN A 185 -10.05 -0.96 -1.34
CA ASN A 185 -9.75 -2.08 -0.46
C ASN A 185 -8.42 -1.79 0.24
N ALA A 186 -8.25 -2.26 1.47
CA ALA A 186 -6.95 -2.21 2.16
C ALA A 186 -6.50 -3.60 2.62
N TYR A 187 -5.20 -3.87 2.52
CA TYR A 187 -4.64 -5.18 2.88
C TYR A 187 -3.31 -5.01 3.60
N ASP A 188 -3.08 -5.79 4.65
CA ASP A 188 -1.73 -6.02 5.16
C ASP A 188 -1.02 -6.99 4.22
N ILE A 189 0.10 -6.56 3.62
CA ILE A 189 0.88 -7.37 2.68
C ILE A 189 1.29 -8.71 3.30
N LYS A 190 1.49 -8.75 4.62
CA LYS A 190 1.88 -9.96 5.35
C LYS A 190 0.86 -11.06 5.16
N TYR A 191 -0.43 -10.74 5.03
CA TYR A 191 -1.50 -11.73 4.91
C TYR A 191 -1.92 -12.03 3.47
N ILE A 192 -1.41 -11.34 2.45
CA ILE A 192 -1.79 -11.62 1.05
C ILE A 192 -1.37 -13.05 0.66
N SER A 193 -2.27 -13.79 0.02
CA SER A 193 -2.03 -15.20 -0.34
C SER A 193 -0.80 -15.39 -1.23
N ASP A 194 -0.17 -16.57 -1.13
CA ASP A 194 0.94 -16.96 -1.98
C ASP A 194 0.58 -16.88 -3.49
N SER A 195 -0.66 -17.24 -3.85
CA SER A 195 -1.13 -17.18 -5.24
C SER A 195 -1.30 -15.76 -5.79
N ASP A 196 -1.40 -14.76 -4.92
CA ASP A 196 -1.59 -13.36 -5.30
C ASP A 196 -0.29 -12.54 -5.21
N LEU A 197 0.75 -13.07 -4.55
CA LEU A 197 2.09 -12.49 -4.51
C LEU A 197 3.01 -13.10 -5.57
N SER A 198 3.77 -12.26 -6.25
CA SER A 198 4.81 -12.70 -7.19
C SER A 198 6.08 -11.86 -7.05
N TYR A 199 7.18 -12.38 -7.61
CA TYR A 199 8.48 -11.75 -7.59
C TYR A 199 8.93 -11.44 -9.01
N ASN A 200 9.27 -10.19 -9.27
CA ASN A 200 9.82 -9.72 -10.53
C ASN A 200 11.32 -9.43 -10.39
N PRO A 201 12.22 -10.15 -11.10
CA PRO A 201 13.65 -9.97 -10.96
C PRO A 201 14.23 -8.74 -11.69
N ALA A 202 13.43 -8.01 -12.48
CA ALA A 202 13.92 -7.08 -13.50
C ALA A 202 14.75 -5.88 -13.01
N LEU A 203 14.71 -5.52 -11.71
CA LEU A 203 15.37 -4.33 -11.18
C LEU A 203 15.99 -4.58 -9.80
N GLY A 204 17.27 -4.21 -9.62
CA GLY A 204 17.97 -4.27 -8.33
C GLY A 204 17.89 -5.65 -7.68
N THR A 205 17.36 -5.71 -6.45
CA THR A 205 17.10 -6.97 -5.72
C THR A 205 15.85 -7.72 -6.21
N GLY A 206 15.17 -7.19 -7.22
CA GLY A 206 13.82 -7.54 -7.65
C GLY A 206 12.74 -6.85 -6.83
N GLN A 207 11.51 -6.97 -7.28
CA GLN A 207 10.33 -6.31 -6.72
C GLN A 207 9.23 -7.33 -6.41
N ILE A 208 8.52 -7.09 -5.32
CA ILE A 208 7.29 -7.79 -4.99
C ILE A 208 6.16 -7.19 -5.81
N GLN A 209 5.37 -8.06 -6.43
CA GLN A 209 4.21 -7.72 -7.22
C GLN A 209 2.97 -8.39 -6.65
N ILE A 210 1.83 -7.73 -6.84
CA ILE A 210 0.51 -8.28 -6.51
C ILE A 210 -0.23 -8.55 -7.82
N LYS A 211 -0.76 -9.76 -7.99
CA LYS A 211 -1.40 -10.21 -9.25
C LYS A 211 -2.53 -9.28 -9.68
N ASP A 212 -3.41 -8.92 -8.75
CA ASP A 212 -4.44 -7.90 -8.91
C ASP A 212 -4.51 -7.10 -7.61
N ILE A 213 -4.10 -5.84 -7.66
CA ILE A 213 -3.97 -4.99 -6.48
C ILE A 213 -5.29 -4.77 -5.75
N HIS A 214 -6.42 -4.91 -6.45
CA HIS A 214 -7.73 -4.64 -5.89
C HIS A 214 -8.44 -5.90 -5.41
N TYR A 215 -8.01 -7.10 -5.83
CA TYR A 215 -8.67 -8.35 -5.49
C TYR A 215 -7.64 -9.42 -5.14
N VAL A 216 -7.42 -9.59 -3.84
CA VAL A 216 -6.53 -10.61 -3.29
C VAL A 216 -7.25 -11.47 -2.26
N SER A 217 -6.76 -12.70 -2.07
CA SER A 217 -7.13 -13.54 -0.94
C SER A 217 -6.16 -13.33 0.22
N THR A 218 -6.62 -13.49 1.46
CA THR A 218 -5.78 -13.39 2.66
C THR A 218 -5.62 -14.74 3.35
N VAL A 219 -4.48 -14.94 4.01
CA VAL A 219 -4.13 -16.13 4.79
C VAL A 219 -3.36 -15.68 6.02
N ASP A 220 -3.72 -16.23 7.17
CA ASP A 220 -3.00 -15.98 8.43
C ASP A 220 -1.57 -16.52 8.35
N ARG A 221 -0.60 -15.71 8.77
CA ARG A 221 0.79 -16.11 8.94
C ARG A 221 1.56 -15.16 9.85
N THR A 222 2.57 -15.70 10.51
CA THR A 222 3.55 -14.94 11.30
C THR A 222 4.49 -14.13 10.39
N THR A 223 5.15 -13.13 10.96
CA THR A 223 6.21 -12.37 10.28
C THR A 223 7.34 -13.26 9.77
N TRP A 224 7.68 -14.34 10.49
CA TRP A 224 8.68 -15.29 10.03
C TRP A 224 8.21 -16.10 8.81
N GLU A 225 7.00 -16.62 8.83
CA GLU A 225 6.43 -17.32 7.67
C GLU A 225 6.32 -16.41 6.43
N PHE A 226 6.03 -15.13 6.63
CA PHE A 226 6.05 -14.15 5.55
C PHE A 226 7.47 -13.91 5.00
N CYS A 227 8.48 -13.81 5.87
CA CYS A 227 9.88 -13.76 5.45
C CYS A 227 10.29 -14.97 4.60
N GLN A 228 9.88 -16.17 5.01
CA GLN A 228 10.14 -17.42 4.27
C GLN A 228 9.39 -17.45 2.93
N LEU A 229 8.16 -16.95 2.87
CA LEU A 229 7.41 -16.79 1.63
C LEU A 229 8.15 -15.88 0.65
N LEU A 230 8.62 -14.71 1.11
CA LEU A 230 9.41 -13.79 0.30
C LEU A 230 10.69 -14.47 -0.24
N ASP A 231 11.41 -15.17 0.62
CA ASP A 231 12.64 -15.88 0.26
C ASP A 231 12.36 -16.98 -0.78
N SER A 232 11.29 -17.76 -0.61
CA SER A 232 10.83 -18.77 -1.57
C SER A 232 10.52 -18.16 -2.94
N LYS A 233 9.79 -17.04 -2.97
CA LYS A 233 9.46 -16.32 -4.21
C LYS A 233 10.72 -15.85 -4.94
N TYR A 234 11.69 -15.34 -4.20
CA TYR A 234 12.98 -14.93 -4.74
C TYR A 234 13.75 -16.13 -5.32
N LEU A 235 13.85 -17.22 -4.57
CA LEU A 235 14.64 -18.42 -4.93
C LEU A 235 14.00 -19.26 -6.05
N THR A 236 12.68 -19.20 -6.21
CA THR A 236 11.96 -19.86 -7.32
C THR A 236 12.23 -19.16 -8.66
N SER A 237 12.70 -17.91 -8.64
CA SER A 237 13.06 -17.19 -9.86
C SER A 237 14.24 -17.86 -10.57
N SER A 238 14.08 -18.20 -11.84
CA SER A 238 15.18 -18.71 -12.68
C SER A 238 16.33 -17.71 -12.89
N LYS A 239 16.16 -16.47 -12.44
CA LYS A 239 17.15 -15.39 -12.50
C LYS A 239 17.97 -15.23 -11.22
N ARG A 240 17.67 -16.00 -10.16
CA ARG A 240 18.31 -15.90 -8.85
C ARG A 240 18.87 -17.25 -8.42
N SER A 241 19.93 -17.19 -7.63
CA SER A 241 20.55 -18.35 -7.00
C SER A 241 20.55 -18.22 -5.48
N ILE A 242 20.80 -19.33 -4.79
CA ILE A 242 20.98 -19.33 -3.34
C ILE A 242 22.19 -18.50 -2.88
N GLU A 243 23.21 -18.37 -3.74
CA GLU A 243 24.38 -17.52 -3.44
C GLU A 243 24.03 -16.03 -3.55
N ASP A 244 23.21 -15.64 -4.53
CA ASP A 244 22.68 -14.26 -4.63
C ASP A 244 21.86 -13.91 -3.39
N TRP A 245 20.99 -14.83 -2.96
CA TRP A 245 20.21 -14.67 -1.74
C TRP A 245 21.12 -14.53 -0.51
N LYS A 246 22.15 -15.38 -0.38
CA LYS A 246 23.10 -15.33 0.73
C LYS A 246 23.86 -14.00 0.78
N GLN A 247 24.29 -13.47 -0.37
CA GLN A 247 24.95 -12.16 -0.42
C GLN A 247 24.05 -11.05 0.13
N LEU A 248 22.75 -11.08 -0.22
CA LEU A 248 21.76 -10.17 0.38
C LEU A 248 21.60 -10.44 1.88
N ALA A 249 21.44 -11.70 2.29
CA ALA A 249 21.26 -12.06 3.69
C ALA A 249 22.42 -11.60 4.59
N ILE A 250 23.67 -11.66 4.10
CA ILE A 250 24.85 -11.13 4.80
C ILE A 250 24.80 -9.60 4.82
N SER A 251 24.56 -8.97 3.67
CA SER A 251 24.58 -7.50 3.52
C SER A 251 23.53 -6.82 4.40
N TYR A 252 22.34 -7.43 4.51
CA TYR A 252 21.20 -6.93 5.27
C TYR A 252 21.00 -7.63 6.62
N LYS A 253 21.94 -8.48 7.04
CA LYS A 253 21.95 -9.16 8.36
C LYS A 253 20.68 -9.98 8.65
N TRP A 254 20.20 -10.73 7.66
CA TRP A 254 19.07 -11.67 7.82
C TRP A 254 19.47 -12.99 8.48
N ILE A 255 20.77 -13.27 8.54
CA ILE A 255 21.39 -14.44 9.16
C ILE A 255 22.40 -13.99 10.21
N LYS A 256 22.74 -14.87 11.16
CA LYS A 256 23.66 -14.61 12.27
C LYS A 256 25.13 -14.79 11.90
#